data_AF-A0A7S2B467-F1
#
_entry.id   AF-A0A7S2B467-F1
#
_cell.length_a   1.000
_cell.length_b   1.000
_cell.length_c   1.000
_cell.angle_alpha   90.00
_cell.angle_beta   90.00
_cell.angle_gamma   90.00
#
_symmetry.space_group_name_H-M   'P 1'
#
loop_
_entity.id
_entity.type
_entity.pdbx_description
1 polymer ?
#
loop_
_entity_poly.entity_id
_entity_poly.type
_entity_poly.pdbx_seq_one_letter_code
_entity_poly.pdbx_strand_id
1 'polypeptide(L)'
;WVADFGLSMSLSSLAVASTAVSQRGTLQYKAPELFEIKPKTSTSTDVWAYGVIVFQVLSLCLPWATLGKHIDTAIYAALRDGLNPDYECEVDWRSLWVPPLIQIVDMCWEVDPSNR
;
A
#
# COMPACT_ATOMS: atom_id res chain seq x y z
N TRP A 1 -15.46 -14.20 3.73
CA TRP A 1 -14.96 -14.13 5.13
C TRP A 1 -13.60 -13.48 5.08
N VAL A 2 -13.50 -12.24 5.56
CA VAL A 2 -12.20 -11.58 5.75
C VAL A 2 -11.77 -11.90 7.17
N ALA A 3 -10.60 -12.52 7.34
CA ALA A 3 -10.07 -12.91 8.64
C ALA A 3 -8.55 -12.70 8.64
N ASP A 4 -8.09 -11.65 9.34
CA ASP A 4 -6.80 -11.53 10.04
C ASP A 4 -6.70 -10.11 10.63
N PHE A 5 -7.28 -9.89 11.81
CA PHE A 5 -7.21 -8.61 12.54
C PHE A 5 -6.09 -8.62 13.59
N GLY A 6 -5.12 -9.53 13.51
CA GLY A 6 -4.08 -9.73 14.54
C GLY A 6 -3.21 -8.50 14.84
N LEU A 7 -3.29 -7.48 13.98
CA LEU A 7 -2.58 -6.21 14.11
C LEU A 7 -3.51 -4.98 14.13
N SER A 8 -4.83 -5.16 14.08
CA SER A 8 -5.77 -4.04 14.06
C SER A 8 -5.83 -3.35 15.42
N MET A 9 -5.48 -2.07 15.44
CA MET A 9 -5.44 -1.25 16.66
C MET A 9 -6.56 -0.21 16.62
N SER A 10 -7.25 -0.04 17.75
CA SER A 10 -8.19 1.07 17.93
C SER A 10 -7.46 2.42 17.83
N LEU A 11 -8.11 3.43 17.24
CA LEU A 11 -7.62 4.81 17.19
C LEU A 11 -7.19 5.36 18.57
N SER A 12 -7.84 4.89 19.65
CA SER A 12 -7.46 5.24 21.02
C SER A 12 -6.13 4.63 21.48
N SER A 13 -5.75 3.47 20.95
CA SER A 13 -4.51 2.75 21.27
C SER A 13 -3.31 3.24 20.44
N LEU A 14 -3.56 3.90 19.31
CA LEU A 14 -2.56 4.48 18.40
C LEU A 14 -1.79 5.66 19.01
N ALA A 15 -2.45 6.43 19.88
CA ALA A 15 -1.81 7.56 20.58
C ALA A 15 -0.68 7.11 21.53
N VAL A 16 -0.67 5.83 21.95
CA VAL A 16 0.28 5.27 22.93
C VAL A 16 1.38 4.42 22.25
N ALA A 17 1.20 4.01 20.99
CA ALA A 17 2.05 3.00 20.32
C ALA A 17 2.94 3.56 19.19
N SER A 18 3.32 4.83 19.26
CA SER A 18 4.01 5.56 18.17
C SER A 18 5.32 4.93 17.67
N THR A 19 5.99 4.10 18.47
CA THR A 19 7.24 3.40 18.08
C THR A 19 7.00 2.01 17.48
N ALA A 20 5.87 1.36 17.76
CA ALA A 20 5.57 0.00 17.29
C ALA A 20 4.89 -0.05 15.91
N VAL A 21 4.23 1.04 15.50
CA VAL A 21 3.58 1.18 14.18
C VAL A 21 4.61 1.20 13.05
N SER A 22 5.82 1.69 13.29
CA SER A 22 6.87 1.76 12.26
C SER A 22 7.37 0.39 11.80
N GLN A 23 7.24 -0.66 12.62
CA GLN A 23 7.82 -2.00 12.37
C GLN A 23 6.78 -3.12 12.18
N ARG A 24 5.47 -2.83 12.21
CA ARG A 24 4.42 -3.85 12.06
C ARG A 24 3.60 -3.62 10.79
N GLY A 25 3.36 -4.69 10.05
CA GLY A 25 2.61 -4.72 8.79
C GLY A 25 3.42 -5.29 7.63
N THR A 26 2.75 -5.87 6.63
CA THR A 26 3.41 -6.32 5.40
C THR A 26 3.73 -5.10 4.55
N LEU A 27 5.01 -4.72 4.48
CA LEU A 27 5.50 -3.46 3.90
C LEU A 27 5.04 -3.17 2.47
N GLN A 28 4.77 -4.21 1.69
CA GLN A 28 4.31 -4.11 0.31
C GLN A 28 2.95 -3.39 0.17
N TYR A 29 2.15 -3.37 1.24
CA TYR A 29 0.82 -2.75 1.29
C TYR A 29 0.84 -1.42 2.05
N LYS A 30 2.00 -0.98 2.53
CA LYS A 30 2.14 0.19 3.38
C LYS A 30 2.07 1.45 2.55
N ALA A 31 1.19 2.37 2.94
CA ALA A 31 1.02 3.66 2.29
C ALA A 31 2.27 4.55 2.49
N PRO A 32 2.60 5.46 1.54
CA PRO A 32 3.81 6.28 1.59
C PRO A 32 3.94 7.12 2.87
N GLU A 33 2.84 7.68 3.37
CA GLU A 33 2.78 8.49 4.59
C GLU A 33 3.14 7.71 5.87
N LEU A 34 3.04 6.38 5.84
CA LEU A 34 3.39 5.53 6.99
C LEU A 34 4.91 5.29 7.09
N PHE A 35 5.70 5.75 6.11
CA PHE A 35 7.17 5.72 6.17
C PHE A 35 7.77 7.01 6.76
N GLU A 36 6.95 8.02 7.06
CA GLU A 36 7.40 9.25 7.70
C GLU A 36 7.80 9.04 9.17
N ILE A 37 8.55 10.00 9.73
CA ILE A 37 9.05 9.99 11.13
C ILE A 37 7.90 9.85 12.15
N LYS A 38 6.70 10.33 11.82
CA LYS A 38 5.50 10.21 12.65
C LYS A 38 4.39 9.53 11.85
N PRO A 39 4.41 8.19 11.74
CA PRO A 39 3.42 7.46 10.97
C PRO A 39 2.02 7.68 11.57
N LYS A 40 1.06 8.05 10.72
CA LYS A 40 -0.35 8.17 11.09
C LYS A 40 -1.15 7.17 10.28
N THR A 41 -1.73 6.19 10.96
CA THR A 41 -2.71 5.29 10.35
C THR A 41 -4.06 5.99 10.31
N SER A 42 -4.71 5.97 9.16
CA SER A 42 -6.06 6.51 8.94
C SER A 42 -6.83 5.59 7.98
N THR A 43 -8.11 5.85 7.78
CA THR A 43 -8.88 5.14 6.75
C THR A 43 -8.23 5.23 5.37
N SER A 44 -7.58 6.34 5.03
CA SER A 44 -6.84 6.50 3.77
C SER A 44 -5.64 5.57 3.63
N THR A 45 -5.03 5.14 4.75
CA THR A 45 -3.96 4.13 4.72
C THR A 45 -4.50 2.73 4.39
N ASP A 46 -5.74 2.42 4.82
CA ASP A 46 -6.42 1.18 4.47
C ASP A 46 -6.89 1.19 3.00
N VAL A 47 -7.31 2.36 2.48
CA VAL A 47 -7.66 2.55 1.06
C VAL A 47 -6.47 2.28 0.14
N TRP A 48 -5.28 2.75 0.52
CA TRP A 48 -4.04 2.42 -0.21
C TRP A 48 -3.80 0.90 -0.26
N ALA A 49 -3.84 0.26 0.91
CA ALA A 49 -3.65 -1.19 1.01
C ALA A 49 -4.69 -1.96 0.19
N TYR A 50 -5.93 -1.48 0.16
CA TYR A 50 -7.00 -2.01 -0.69
C TYR A 50 -6.63 -1.90 -2.18
N GLY A 51 -6.14 -0.75 -2.65
CA GLY A 51 -5.66 -0.59 -4.03
C GLY A 51 -4.57 -1.60 -4.41
N VAL A 52 -3.61 -1.86 -3.51
CA VAL A 52 -2.57 -2.89 -3.70
C VAL A 52 -3.17 -4.28 -3.86
N ILE A 53 -4.16 -4.63 -3.03
CA ILE A 53 -4.85 -5.92 -3.11
C ILE A 53 -5.64 -6.04 -4.41
N VAL A 54 -6.37 -4.99 -4.81
CA VAL A 54 -7.13 -5.00 -6.07
C VAL A 54 -6.16 -5.19 -7.25
N PHE A 55 -5.06 -4.44 -7.30
CA PHE A 55 -4.01 -4.65 -8.30
C PHE A 55 -3.51 -6.10 -8.33
N GLN A 56 -3.20 -6.69 -7.17
CA GLN A 56 -2.72 -8.06 -7.08
C GLN A 56 -3.76 -9.07 -7.59
N VAL A 57 -5.05 -8.84 -7.33
CA VAL A 57 -6.13 -9.70 -7.85
C VAL A 57 -6.25 -9.57 -9.37
N LEU A 58 -6.11 -8.35 -9.91
CA LEU A 58 -6.25 -8.08 -11.33
C LEU A 58 -5.04 -8.56 -12.15
N SER A 59 -3.84 -8.46 -11.61
CA SER A 59 -2.59 -8.80 -12.30
C SER A 59 -2.07 -10.21 -11.99
N LEU A 60 -2.46 -10.78 -10.85
CA LEU A 60 -1.83 -11.96 -10.23
C LEU A 60 -0.32 -11.80 -9.98
N CYS A 61 0.22 -10.58 -10.10
CA CYS A 61 1.59 -10.22 -9.77
C CYS A 61 1.75 -9.98 -8.27
N LEU A 62 2.93 -10.27 -7.72
CA LEU A 62 3.27 -9.79 -6.38
C LEU A 62 3.59 -8.27 -6.46
N PRO A 63 3.02 -7.43 -5.59
CA PRO A 63 3.43 -6.02 -5.53
C PRO A 63 4.92 -5.91 -5.20
N TRP A 64 5.61 -5.02 -5.92
CA TRP A 64 7.06 -4.82 -5.79
C TRP A 64 7.91 -6.08 -6.05
N ALA A 65 7.47 -6.96 -6.95
CA ALA A 65 8.11 -8.26 -7.22
C ALA A 65 9.63 -8.18 -7.48
N THR A 66 10.11 -7.12 -8.12
CA THR A 66 11.50 -6.97 -8.53
C THR A 66 12.41 -6.33 -7.47
N LEU A 67 11.84 -5.74 -6.41
CA LEU A 67 12.59 -5.04 -5.37
C LEU A 67 13.29 -5.96 -4.35
N GLY A 68 13.09 -7.28 -4.43
CA GLY A 68 13.83 -8.27 -3.65
C GLY A 68 13.63 -8.21 -2.13
N LYS A 69 14.41 -9.01 -1.38
CA LYS A 69 14.26 -9.25 0.08
C LYS A 69 14.65 -8.07 1.01
N HIS A 70 15.05 -6.93 0.47
CA HIS A 70 15.44 -5.72 1.22
C HIS A 70 14.40 -4.61 1.04
N ILE A 71 13.18 -4.94 1.48
CA ILE A 71 11.91 -4.33 1.09
C ILE A 71 11.76 -2.89 1.61
N ASP A 72 12.27 -2.58 2.80
CA ASP A 72 11.88 -1.40 3.56
C ASP A 72 12.35 -0.09 2.93
N THR A 73 13.66 0.03 2.67
CA THR A 73 14.27 1.25 2.11
C THR A 73 14.04 1.36 0.61
N ALA A 74 13.99 0.22 -0.08
CA ALA A 74 13.81 0.19 -1.53
C ALA A 74 12.38 0.58 -1.92
N ILE A 75 11.35 0.05 -1.24
CA ILE A 75 9.95 0.44 -1.51
C ILE A 75 9.77 1.91 -1.18
N TYR A 76 10.32 2.37 -0.05
CA TYR A 76 10.22 3.79 0.31
C TYR A 76 10.89 4.71 -0.72
N ALA A 77 12.08 4.34 -1.21
CA ALA A 77 12.75 5.09 -2.27
C ALA A 77 11.92 5.10 -3.56
N ALA A 78 11.38 3.95 -3.96
CA ALA A 78 10.54 3.84 -5.15
C ALA A 78 9.26 4.70 -5.04
N LEU A 79 8.58 4.65 -3.89
CA LEU A 79 7.42 5.50 -3.61
C LEU A 79 7.78 7.00 -3.65
N ARG A 80 8.95 7.37 -3.12
CA ARG A 80 9.44 8.76 -3.18
C ARG A 80 9.74 9.21 -4.61
N ASP A 81 10.17 8.29 -5.47
CA ASP A 81 10.43 8.54 -6.89
C ASP A 81 9.13 8.53 -7.72
N GLY A 82 7.96 8.37 -7.09
CA GLY A 82 6.65 8.36 -7.74
C GLY A 82 6.30 7.04 -8.42
N LEU A 83 7.00 5.96 -8.08
CA LEU A 83 6.69 4.62 -8.56
C LEU A 83 5.57 4.00 -7.72
N ASN A 84 4.80 3.13 -8.36
CA ASN A 84 3.64 2.48 -7.77
C ASN A 84 3.87 0.98 -7.55
N PRO A 85 2.99 0.30 -6.77
CA PRO A 85 3.12 -1.12 -6.44
C PRO A 85 3.16 -2.09 -7.63
N ASP A 86 2.75 -1.63 -8.81
CA ASP A 86 2.80 -2.35 -10.08
C ASP A 86 4.14 -2.20 -10.83
N TYR A 87 5.11 -1.49 -10.25
CA TYR A 87 6.44 -1.32 -10.82
C TYR A 87 7.05 -2.67 -11.24
N GLU A 88 7.41 -2.76 -12.53
CA GLU A 88 7.96 -3.96 -13.18
C GLU A 88 7.10 -5.23 -13.03
N CYS A 89 5.77 -5.11 -12.90
CA CYS A 89 4.89 -6.27 -13.09
C CYS A 89 5.04 -6.80 -14.53
N GLU A 90 5.31 -8.09 -14.64
CA GLU A 90 5.51 -8.80 -15.91
C GLU A 90 4.26 -8.75 -16.81
N VAL A 91 3.09 -8.55 -16.19
CA VAL A 91 1.79 -8.48 -16.86
C VAL A 91 1.37 -7.02 -17.00
N ASP A 92 1.08 -6.59 -18.24
CA ASP A 92 0.41 -5.32 -18.50
C ASP A 92 -1.08 -5.41 -18.12
N TRP A 93 -1.37 -5.41 -16.83
CA TRP A 93 -2.72 -5.57 -16.31
C TRP A 93 -3.66 -4.44 -16.75
N ARG A 94 -3.15 -3.24 -17.03
CA ARG A 94 -3.98 -2.11 -17.51
C ARG A 94 -4.59 -2.36 -18.88
N SER A 95 -3.97 -3.16 -19.75
CA SER A 95 -4.59 -3.53 -21.04
C SER A 95 -5.60 -4.67 -20.94
N LEU A 96 -5.61 -5.41 -19.81
CA LEU A 96 -6.49 -6.56 -19.60
C LEU A 96 -7.85 -6.20 -19.01
N TRP A 97 -7.97 -5.03 -18.37
CA TRP A 97 -9.15 -4.65 -17.59
C TRP A 97 -9.81 -3.38 -18.10
N VAL A 98 -11.09 -3.21 -17.77
CA VAL A 98 -11.88 -2.05 -18.21
C VAL A 98 -11.46 -0.77 -17.47
N PRO A 99 -11.55 0.41 -18.12
CA PRO A 99 -11.10 1.68 -17.52
C PRO A 99 -11.67 1.98 -16.11
N PRO A 100 -12.94 1.70 -15.78
CA PRO A 100 -13.46 1.96 -14.44
C PRO A 100 -12.74 1.19 -13.32
N LEU A 101 -12.26 -0.03 -13.60
CA LEU A 101 -11.51 -0.81 -12.59
C LEU A 101 -10.11 -0.24 -12.39
N ILE A 102 -9.46 0.20 -13.47
CA ILE A 102 -8.15 0.84 -13.41
C ILE A 102 -8.24 2.14 -12.62
N GLN A 103 -9.27 2.95 -12.87
CA GLN A 103 -9.53 4.20 -12.14
C GLN A 103 -9.70 3.98 -10.64
N ILE A 104 -10.36 2.90 -10.22
CA ILE A 104 -10.49 2.58 -8.79
C ILE A 104 -9.11 2.36 -8.15
N VAL A 105 -8.22 1.62 -8.82
CA VAL A 105 -6.85 1.39 -8.32
C VAL A 105 -6.05 2.69 -8.30
N ASP A 106 -6.14 3.50 -9.36
CA ASP A 106 -5.42 4.77 -9.46
C ASP A 106 -5.88 5.76 -8.35
N MET A 107 -7.19 5.85 -8.07
CA MET A 107 -7.71 6.66 -6.96
C MET A 107 -7.19 6.17 -5.60
N CYS A 108 -7.08 4.85 -5.40
CA CYS A 108 -6.55 4.29 -4.17
C CYS A 108 -5.05 4.60 -3.96
N TRP A 109 -4.32 4.86 -5.04
CA TRP A 109 -2.87 5.14 -5.03
C TRP A 109 -2.52 6.62 -5.17
N GLU A 110 -3.49 7.52 -4.99
CA GLU A 110 -3.23 8.96 -4.92
C GLU A 110 -2.20 9.26 -3.81
N VAL A 111 -1.24 10.16 -4.04
CA VAL A 111 -0.17 10.39 -3.05
C VAL A 111 -0.71 11.12 -1.82
N ASP A 112 -1.63 12.07 -2.00
CA ASP A 112 -2.29 12.78 -0.90
C ASP A 112 -3.38 11.90 -0.27
N PRO A 113 -3.28 11.54 1.02
CA PRO A 113 -4.30 10.75 1.74
C PRO A 113 -5.70 11.37 1.72
N SER A 114 -5.82 12.68 1.48
CA SER A 114 -7.09 13.40 1.46
C SER A 114 -7.86 13.26 0.14
N ASN A 115 -7.14 12.87 -0.93
CA ASN A 115 -7.68 12.73 -2.29
C ASN A 115 -7.97 11.25 -2.67
N ARG A 116 -7.70 10.31 -1.77
CA ARG A 116 -8.01 8.87 -1.93
C ARG A 116 -9.36 8.52 -1.32
#